data_AF-A0A7R9DSJ6-F1
#
_entry.id   AF-A0A7R9DSJ6-F1
#
_cell.length_a   1.000
_cell.length_b   1.000
_cell.length_c   1.000
_cell.angle_alpha   90.00
_cell.angle_beta   90.00
_cell.angle_gamma   90.00
#
_symmetry.space_group_name_H-M   'P 1'
#
loop_
_entity.id
_entity.type
_entity.pdbx_description
1 polymer ?
#
loop_
_entity_poly.entity_id
_entity_poly.type
_entity_poly.pdbx_seq_one_letter_code
_entity_poly.pdbx_strand_id
1 'polypeptide(L)'
;MRRKPKENNFKAVLETIRELMNTECVVPDWLHDIILGYGDPGAAHYSRMPNEIETMDFNDTFLDLDHLRASFPEHAIKVKTDDPRKLVPPFRYVIK
;
A
#
# COMPACT_ATOMS: atom_id res chain seq x y z
N MET A 1 -38.09 -19.19 16.33
CA MET A 1 -38.07 -19.38 14.87
C MET A 1 -36.63 -19.24 14.38
N ARG A 2 -36.03 -20.25 13.74
CA ARG A 2 -34.63 -20.21 13.27
C ARG A 2 -34.59 -19.57 11.87
N ARG A 3 -33.74 -18.56 11.67
CA ARG A 3 -33.56 -17.87 10.38
C ARG A 3 -32.45 -18.54 9.54
N LYS A 4 -32.40 -18.25 8.24
CA LYS A 4 -31.34 -18.74 7.34
C LYS A 4 -29.98 -18.21 7.81
N PRO A 5 -28.95 -19.07 7.95
CA PRO A 5 -27.65 -18.65 8.49
C PRO A 5 -27.00 -17.46 7.77
N LYS A 6 -27.09 -17.40 6.44
CA LYS A 6 -26.50 -16.31 5.62
C LYS A 6 -27.15 -14.94 5.82
N GLU A 7 -28.39 -14.91 6.31
CA GLU A 7 -29.18 -13.68 6.51
C GLU A 7 -29.26 -13.29 8.00
N ASN A 8 -28.60 -14.04 8.89
CA ASN A 8 -28.77 -13.94 10.35
C ASN A 8 -27.51 -13.47 11.08
N ASN A 9 -26.73 -12.59 10.46
CA ASN A 9 -25.48 -12.07 11.02
C ASN A 9 -25.62 -10.72 11.75
N PHE A 10 -26.84 -10.15 11.80
CA PHE A 10 -27.08 -8.82 12.37
C PHE A 10 -26.56 -8.67 13.80
N LYS A 11 -26.73 -9.69 14.65
CA LYS A 11 -26.29 -9.64 16.04
C LYS A 11 -24.78 -9.52 16.14
N ALA A 12 -24.05 -10.39 15.42
CA ALA A 12 -22.59 -10.39 15.45
C ALA A 12 -22.02 -9.06 14.94
N VAL A 13 -22.57 -8.53 13.84
CA VAL A 13 -22.14 -7.22 13.29
C VAL A 13 -22.38 -6.09 14.28
N LEU A 14 -23.57 -6.02 14.89
CA LEU A 14 -23.90 -4.97 15.87
C LEU A 14 -23.06 -5.08 17.14
N GLU A 15 -22.76 -6.30 17.59
CA GLU A 15 -21.90 -6.56 18.73
C GLU A 15 -20.47 -6.08 18.45
N THR A 16 -19.92 -6.36 17.27
CA THR A 16 -18.61 -5.85 16.84
C THR A 16 -18.60 -4.32 16.71
N ILE A 17 -19.64 -3.69 16.15
CA ILE A 17 -19.72 -2.22 16.08
C ILE A 17 -19.72 -1.63 17.50
N ARG A 18 -20.50 -2.21 18.42
CA ARG A 18 -20.56 -1.77 19.80
C ARG A 18 -19.20 -1.93 20.48
N GLU A 19 -18.52 -3.05 20.29
CA GLU A 19 -17.17 -3.27 20.83
C GLU A 19 -16.19 -2.22 20.31
N LEU A 20 -16.16 -1.97 18.99
CA LEU A 20 -15.30 -0.95 18.38
C LEU A 20 -15.53 0.46 18.94
N MET A 21 -16.78 0.81 19.27
CA MET A 21 -17.12 2.10 19.90
C MET A 21 -16.68 2.19 21.36
N ASN A 22 -16.51 1.07 22.05
CA ASN A 22 -16.11 1.03 23.47
C ASN A 22 -14.60 0.81 23.66
N THR A 23 -13.88 0.41 22.61
CA THR A 23 -12.41 0.36 22.58
C THR A 23 -11.84 1.70 22.15
N GLU A 24 -10.63 2.04 22.63
CA GLU A 24 -9.84 3.11 22.00
C GLU A 24 -9.51 2.67 20.56
N CYS A 25 -10.25 3.20 19.59
CA CYS A 25 -10.02 2.92 18.19
C CYS A 25 -8.76 3.68 17.74
N VAL A 26 -7.61 2.99 17.80
CA VAL A 26 -6.33 3.56 17.36
C VAL A 26 -6.24 3.43 15.85
N VAL A 27 -6.95 4.30 15.14
CA VAL A 27 -6.73 4.51 13.70
C VAL A 27 -5.42 5.28 13.53
N PRO A 28 -4.56 4.94 12.55
CA PRO A 28 -3.38 5.74 12.28
C PRO A 28 -3.75 7.21 12.01
N ASP A 29 -2.99 8.15 12.58
CA ASP A 29 -3.30 9.59 12.50
C ASP A 29 -3.45 10.08 11.06
N TRP A 30 -2.65 9.55 10.13
CA TRP A 30 -2.69 9.89 8.70
C TRP A 30 -3.98 9.44 7.99
N LEU A 31 -4.77 8.55 8.60
CA LEU A 31 -6.01 8.01 8.04
C LEU A 31 -7.26 8.57 8.73
N HIS A 32 -7.12 9.06 9.96
CA HIS A 32 -8.24 9.53 10.78
C HIS A 32 -9.08 10.60 10.07
N ASP A 33 -8.44 11.66 9.56
CA ASP A 33 -9.14 12.77 8.90
C ASP A 33 -9.79 12.34 7.58
N ILE A 34 -9.14 11.43 6.84
CA ILE A 34 -9.64 10.89 5.58
C ILE A 34 -10.90 10.05 5.81
N ILE A 35 -10.91 9.20 6.85
CA ILE A 35 -12.09 8.39 7.20
C ILE A 35 -13.28 9.27 7.59
N LEU A 36 -13.03 10.38 8.30
CA LEU A 36 -14.07 11.33 8.69
C LEU A 36 -14.51 12.24 7.53
N GLY A 37 -13.80 12.22 6.40
CA GLY A 37 -14.12 12.99 5.19
C GLY A 37 -13.69 14.45 5.26
N TYR A 38 -12.76 14.80 6.15
CA TYR A 38 -12.16 16.13 6.24
C TYR A 38 -10.73 16.12 5.69
N GLY A 39 -10.17 17.31 5.48
CA GLY A 39 -8.78 17.46 5.06
C GLY A 39 -8.54 17.14 3.59
N ASP A 40 -7.30 16.75 3.28
CA ASP A 40 -6.85 16.49 1.93
C ASP A 40 -6.91 14.97 1.62
N PRO A 41 -7.68 14.53 0.61
CA PRO A 41 -7.77 13.12 0.26
C PRO A 41 -6.43 12.52 -0.20
N GLY A 42 -5.49 13.36 -0.64
CA GLY A 42 -4.15 12.95 -1.01
C GLY A 42 -3.17 12.84 0.16
N ALA A 43 -3.56 13.14 1.39
CA ALA A 43 -2.66 13.10 2.55
C ALA A 43 -2.09 11.70 2.83
N ALA A 44 -2.84 10.64 2.52
CA ALA A 44 -2.39 9.25 2.62
C ALA A 44 -1.76 8.71 1.31
N HIS A 45 -1.45 9.57 0.34
CA HIS A 45 -0.68 9.15 -0.82
C HIS A 45 0.78 8.91 -0.42
N TYR A 46 1.39 7.83 -0.90
CA TYR A 46 2.74 7.41 -0.48
C TYR A 46 3.79 8.52 -0.63
N SER A 47 3.70 9.33 -1.70
CA SER A 47 4.62 10.44 -1.99
C SER A 47 4.48 11.64 -1.04
N ARG A 48 3.51 11.60 -0.13
CA ARG A 48 3.24 12.66 0.86
C ARG A 48 3.35 12.14 2.29
N MET A 49 3.65 10.85 2.44
CA MET A 49 3.88 10.26 3.75
C MET A 49 5.29 10.62 4.25
N PRO A 50 5.44 11.04 5.51
CA PRO A 50 6.74 11.43 6.07
C PRO A 50 7.73 10.25 6.19
N ASN A 51 7.21 9.02 6.14
CA ASN A 51 7.95 7.77 6.21
C ASN A 51 8.06 7.06 4.84
N GLU A 52 8.11 7.84 3.76
CA GLU A 52 8.36 7.30 2.42
C GLU A 52 9.67 6.52 2.37
N ILE A 53 9.63 5.33 1.78
CA ILE A 53 10.80 4.46 1.64
C ILE A 53 11.48 4.78 0.30
N GLU A 54 12.58 5.53 0.34
CA GLU A 54 13.30 5.92 -0.87
C GLU A 54 13.88 4.73 -1.64
N THR A 55 14.36 3.71 -0.93
CA THR A 55 15.01 2.53 -1.53
C THR A 55 14.23 1.28 -1.19
N MET A 56 13.72 0.59 -2.21
CA MET A 56 13.00 -0.67 -2.04
C MET A 56 13.63 -1.79 -2.86
N ASP A 57 13.68 -2.98 -2.27
CA ASP A 57 14.06 -4.19 -2.97
C ASP A 57 12.81 -4.80 -3.59
N PHE A 58 12.75 -4.79 -4.92
CA PHE A 58 11.60 -5.31 -5.65
C PHE A 58 11.69 -6.82 -5.90
N ASN A 59 12.73 -7.49 -5.38
CA ASN A 59 12.90 -8.94 -5.47
C ASN A 59 12.68 -9.46 -6.91
N ASP A 60 11.66 -10.32 -7.08
CA ASP A 60 11.25 -10.97 -8.34
C ASP A 60 10.09 -10.25 -9.06
N THR A 61 9.74 -9.02 -8.68
CA THR A 61 8.65 -8.26 -9.32
C THR A 61 8.90 -8.04 -10.82
N PHE A 62 10.17 -7.88 -11.21
CA PHE A 62 10.55 -7.68 -12.61
C PHE A 62 11.33 -8.88 -13.15
N LEU A 63 10.88 -9.38 -14.31
CA LEU A 63 11.52 -10.49 -15.02
C LEU A 63 12.91 -10.10 -15.58
N ASP A 64 13.02 -8.91 -16.15
CA ASP A 64 14.24 -8.36 -16.73
C ASP A 64 14.24 -6.82 -16.71
N LEU A 65 15.36 -6.23 -17.16
CA LEU A 65 15.54 -4.78 -17.20
C LEU A 65 14.57 -4.07 -18.15
N ASP A 66 14.15 -4.74 -19.24
CA ASP A 66 13.24 -4.15 -20.21
C ASP A 66 11.81 -4.11 -19.67
N HIS A 67 11.40 -5.12 -18.90
CA HIS A 67 10.15 -5.11 -18.13
C HIS A 67 10.14 -3.99 -17.09
N LEU A 68 11.27 -3.76 -16.41
CA LEU A 68 11.42 -2.65 -15.46
C LEU A 68 11.28 -1.30 -16.18
N ARG A 69 11.89 -1.12 -17.36
CA ARG A 69 11.74 0.09 -18.20
C ARG A 69 10.32 0.30 -18.68
N ALA A 70 9.66 -0.75 -19.14
CA ALA A 70 8.27 -0.69 -19.59
C ALA A 70 7.30 -0.36 -18.45
N SER A 71 7.64 -0.73 -17.21
CA SER A 71 6.81 -0.46 -16.03
C SER A 71 6.86 1.01 -15.59
N PHE A 72 7.92 1.74 -15.92
CA PHE A 72 8.08 3.16 -15.58
C PHE A 72 8.44 4.00 -16.82
N PRO A 73 7.50 4.15 -17.78
CA PRO A 73 7.78 4.81 -19.07
C PRO A 73 8.18 6.28 -18.91
N GLU A 74 7.64 6.96 -17.90
CA GLU A 74 7.89 8.39 -17.64
C GLU A 74 9.13 8.65 -16.76
N HIS A 75 9.86 7.60 -16.33
CA HIS A 75 11.01 7.74 -15.42
C HIS A 75 12.31 7.27 -16.07
N ALA A 76 13.37 8.06 -15.92
CA ALA A 76 14.69 7.71 -16.44
C ALA A 76 15.42 6.73 -15.51
N ILE A 77 15.51 5.46 -15.91
CA ILE A 77 16.20 4.42 -15.13
C ILE A 77 17.71 4.53 -15.31
N LYS A 78 18.43 4.79 -14.22
CA LYS A 78 19.90 4.81 -14.15
C LYS A 78 20.41 3.55 -13.47
N VAL A 79 21.21 2.77 -14.19
CA VAL A 79 21.86 1.56 -13.67
C VAL A 79 23.25 1.88 -13.10
N LYS A 80 23.67 1.14 -12.08
CA LYS A 80 25.01 1.30 -11.46
C LYS A 80 26.14 0.65 -12.28
N THR A 81 25.80 -0.20 -13.25
CA THR A 81 26.76 -0.93 -14.07
C THR A 81 26.26 -1.02 -15.49
N ASP A 82 27.17 -0.88 -16.45
CA ASP A 82 26.89 -1.02 -17.89
C ASP A 82 26.99 -2.47 -18.39
N ASP A 83 27.39 -3.41 -17.52
CA ASP A 83 27.51 -4.83 -17.89
C ASP A 83 26.13 -5.51 -17.92
N PRO A 84 25.63 -5.92 -19.11
CA PRO A 84 24.30 -6.53 -19.26
C PRO A 84 24.15 -7.83 -18.46
N ARG A 85 25.25 -8.54 -18.18
CA ARG A 85 25.22 -9.82 -17.46
C ARG A 85 24.97 -9.64 -15.96
N LYS A 86 25.20 -8.45 -15.43
CA LYS A 86 24.96 -8.10 -14.03
C LYS A 86 23.60 -7.44 -13.82
N LEU A 87 22.91 -7.09 -14.90
CA LEU A 87 21.58 -6.49 -14.90
C LEU A 87 20.50 -7.59 -14.90
N VAL A 88 20.63 -8.50 -13.95
CA VAL A 88 19.71 -9.61 -13.71
C VAL A 88 18.99 -9.40 -12.37
N PRO A 89 17.76 -9.89 -12.21
CA PRO A 89 17.05 -9.81 -10.93
C PRO A 89 17.81 -10.54 -9.81
N PRO A 90 17.62 -10.14 -8.53
CA PRO A 90 16.68 -9.13 -8.05
C PRO A 90 17.16 -7.68 -8.24
N PHE A 91 16.21 -6.77 -8.50
CA PHE A 91 16.49 -5.36 -8.71
C PHE A 91 16.18 -4.53 -7.44
N ARG A 92 17.21 -3.85 -6.94
CA ARG A 92 17.07 -2.81 -5.90
C ARG A 92 17.29 -1.45 -6.53
N TYR A 93 16.32 -0.56 -6.40
CA TYR A 93 16.41 0.79 -6.93
C TYR A 93 15.86 1.84 -5.95
N VAL A 94 16.30 3.08 -6.18
CA VAL A 94 15.93 4.25 -5.38
C VAL A 94 14.94 5.06 -6.21
N ILE A 95 13.76 5.32 -5.67
CA ILE A 95 12.76 6.21 -6.27
C ILE A 95 13.14 7.63 -5.83
N LYS A 96 13.42 8.51 -6.80
CA LYS A 96 13.78 9.92 -6.59
C LYS A 96 12.97 10.79 -7.54
#